data_AF-A0A0Q9MY79-F1
#
_entry.id   AF-A0A0Q9MY79-F1
#
_cell.length_a   1.000
_cell.length_b   1.000
_cell.length_c   1.000
_cell.angle_alpha   90.00
_cell.angle_beta   90.00
_cell.angle_gamma   90.00
#
_symmetry.space_group_name_H-M   'P 1'
#
loop_
_entity.id
_entity.type
_entity.pdbx_description
1 polymer ?
#
loop_
_entity_poly.entity_id
_entity_poly.type
_entity_poly.pdbx_seq_one_letter_code
_entity_poly.pdbx_strand_id
1 'polypeptide(L)'
;MSVSWAAYRRARRRSRQAWAVLGVFSVALVAAIIWFFTAGQFVVAEPAVSGPSEAPVFDPAWMKPVLPPRPVPDGSAAAALEGLAVKGRAPKNNYQRTAFGPAWQDADRNGCDTRNDILRRDLREVVFAKDSKCKVASGTMHEPYVGRIATFTRGAETSKDVQIDHVVALGDAWQKGAQLLTPQQRQNLANDPLNLIAADGPANQEKSASDAASWLPKNKALRCHYVARQISVKAAYGLWVTQPEKDAMARVLSSCPQQRTIAAR
;
A
#
# COMPACT_ATOMS: atom_id res chain seq x y z
N MET A 1 -44.07 66.38 -29.23
CA MET A 1 -44.43 65.75 -27.94
C MET A 1 -43.41 66.18 -26.88
N SER A 2 -43.76 67.10 -26.00
CA SER A 2 -42.86 67.60 -24.95
C SER A 2 -42.94 66.71 -23.70
N VAL A 3 -41.83 66.05 -23.35
CA VAL A 3 -41.76 65.25 -22.12
C VAL A 3 -41.76 66.21 -20.92
N SER A 4 -42.74 66.08 -20.03
CA SER A 4 -42.83 66.96 -18.86
C SER A 4 -41.64 66.77 -17.92
N TRP A 5 -41.21 67.84 -17.26
CA TRP A 5 -40.07 67.82 -16.33
C TRP A 5 -40.27 66.81 -15.17
N ALA A 6 -41.53 66.51 -14.82
CA ALA A 6 -41.90 65.46 -13.87
C ALA A 6 -41.68 64.03 -14.41
N ALA A 7 -41.89 63.81 -15.72
CA ALA A 7 -41.60 62.52 -16.37
C ALA A 7 -40.07 62.30 -16.47
N TYR A 8 -39.30 63.33 -16.80
CA TYR A 8 -37.82 63.27 -16.80
C TYR A 8 -37.25 62.91 -15.42
N ARG A 9 -37.73 63.55 -14.34
CA ARG A 9 -37.32 63.24 -12.96
C ARG A 9 -37.67 61.80 -12.54
N ARG A 10 -38.84 61.29 -12.94
CA ARG A 10 -39.23 59.90 -12.66
C ARG A 10 -38.37 58.89 -13.41
N ALA A 11 -38.06 59.14 -14.69
CA ALA A 11 -37.15 58.29 -15.47
C ALA A 11 -35.74 58.27 -14.88
N ARG A 12 -35.20 59.43 -14.46
CA ARG A 12 -33.87 59.52 -13.82
C ARG A 12 -33.83 58.82 -12.46
N ARG A 13 -34.90 58.87 -11.65
CA ARG A 13 -34.99 58.10 -10.40
C ARG A 13 -35.03 56.59 -10.67
N ARG A 14 -35.82 56.13 -11.63
CA ARG A 14 -35.88 54.70 -12.03
C ARG A 14 -34.53 54.20 -12.56
N SER A 15 -33.82 55.02 -13.35
CA SER A 15 -32.47 54.70 -13.83
C SER A 15 -31.47 54.58 -12.67
N ARG A 16 -31.46 55.52 -11.72
CA ARG A 16 -30.59 55.44 -10.53
C ARG A 16 -30.91 54.23 -9.65
N GLN A 17 -32.19 53.87 -9.53
CA GLN A 17 -32.61 52.66 -8.82
C GLN A 17 -32.15 51.38 -9.55
N ALA A 18 -32.25 51.34 -10.88
CA ALA A 18 -31.75 50.22 -11.68
C ALA A 18 -30.24 50.05 -11.57
N TRP A 19 -29.47 51.15 -11.62
CA TRP A 19 -28.02 51.13 -11.42
C TRP A 19 -27.62 50.72 -10.00
N ALA A 20 -28.40 51.13 -8.98
CA ALA A 20 -28.17 50.70 -7.61
C ALA A 20 -28.44 49.19 -7.43
N VAL A 21 -29.53 48.67 -8.01
CA VAL A 21 -29.84 47.23 -7.99
C VAL A 21 -28.77 46.43 -8.71
N LEU A 22 -28.34 46.85 -9.91
CA LEU A 22 -27.23 46.22 -10.64
C LEU A 22 -25.93 46.21 -9.82
N GLY A 23 -25.59 47.33 -9.18
CA GLY A 23 -24.42 47.41 -8.31
C GLY A 23 -24.47 46.43 -7.14
N VAL A 24 -25.62 46.32 -6.46
CA VAL A 24 -25.81 45.36 -5.35
C VAL A 24 -25.70 43.92 -5.84
N PHE A 25 -26.29 43.58 -6.99
CA PHE A 25 -26.16 42.24 -7.59
C PHE A 25 -24.71 41.91 -7.97
N SER A 26 -23.98 42.85 -8.56
CA SER A 26 -22.57 42.65 -8.90
C SER A 26 -21.70 42.43 -7.67
N VAL A 27 -21.90 43.21 -6.60
CA VAL A 27 -21.17 43.02 -5.33
C VAL A 27 -21.49 41.67 -4.69
N ALA A 28 -22.77 41.28 -4.67
CA ALA A 28 -23.18 39.97 -4.14
C ALA A 28 -22.58 38.80 -4.95
N LEU A 29 -22.55 38.92 -6.29
CA LEU A 29 -21.95 37.91 -7.17
C LEU A 29 -20.44 37.80 -6.93
N VAL A 30 -19.73 38.92 -6.83
CA VAL A 30 -18.29 38.93 -6.55
C VAL A 30 -18.01 38.35 -5.16
N ALA A 31 -18.80 38.70 -4.15
CA ALA A 31 -18.68 38.11 -2.82
C ALA A 31 -18.93 36.59 -2.82
N ALA A 32 -19.93 36.11 -3.58
CA ALA A 32 -20.22 34.69 -3.73
C ALA A 32 -19.08 33.95 -4.44
N ILE A 33 -18.49 34.54 -5.48
CA ILE A 33 -17.32 34.00 -6.20
C ILE A 33 -16.11 33.95 -5.25
N ILE A 34 -15.81 35.04 -4.54
CA ILE A 34 -14.71 35.07 -3.57
C ILE A 34 -14.91 34.01 -2.50
N TRP A 35 -16.13 33.90 -1.94
CA TRP A 35 -16.45 32.87 -0.96
C TRP A 35 -16.25 31.46 -1.54
N PHE A 36 -16.72 31.20 -2.78
CA PHE A 36 -16.53 29.92 -3.44
C PHE A 36 -15.04 29.54 -3.60
N PHE A 37 -14.18 30.48 -3.98
CA PHE A 37 -12.74 30.23 -4.21
C PHE A 37 -11.86 30.30 -2.96
N THR A 38 -12.31 30.94 -1.88
CA THR A 38 -11.52 31.07 -0.63
C THR A 38 -11.99 30.16 0.50
N ALA A 39 -13.28 29.85 0.56
CA ALA A 39 -13.90 29.09 1.65
C ALA A 39 -14.83 27.95 1.18
N GLY A 40 -15.33 28.00 -0.06
CA GLY A 40 -16.30 27.04 -0.61
C GLY A 40 -15.69 25.78 -1.23
N GLN A 41 -14.36 25.73 -1.39
CA GLN A 41 -13.66 24.48 -1.70
C GLN A 41 -13.42 23.68 -0.41
N PHE A 42 -14.50 23.33 0.29
CA PHE A 42 -14.46 22.08 1.01
C PHE A 42 -14.39 21.02 -0.08
N VAL A 43 -13.18 20.56 -0.39
CA VAL A 43 -13.01 19.20 -0.91
C VAL A 43 -13.86 18.37 0.04
N VAL A 44 -14.99 17.87 -0.45
CA VAL A 44 -15.73 16.82 0.23
C VAL A 44 -14.68 15.72 0.30
N ALA A 45 -13.96 15.65 1.42
CA ALA A 45 -12.99 14.62 1.66
C ALA A 45 -13.81 13.35 1.54
N GLU A 46 -13.60 12.63 0.44
CA GLU A 46 -14.20 11.31 0.27
C GLU A 46 -13.98 10.60 1.61
N PRO A 47 -15.04 10.08 2.25
CA PRO A 47 -14.89 9.40 3.52
C PRO A 47 -13.76 8.40 3.32
N ALA A 48 -12.68 8.56 4.10
CA ALA A 48 -11.51 7.73 3.96
C ALA A 48 -11.97 6.29 4.08
N VAL A 49 -12.08 5.59 2.94
CA VAL A 49 -12.32 4.16 2.95
C VAL A 49 -11.11 3.63 3.70
N SER A 50 -11.33 3.19 4.93
CA SER A 50 -10.23 2.60 5.69
C SER A 50 -9.76 1.42 4.86
N GLY A 51 -8.52 1.50 4.37
CA GLY A 51 -7.87 0.39 3.69
C GLY A 51 -7.96 -0.88 4.54
N PRO A 52 -7.71 -2.05 3.94
CA PRO A 52 -7.88 -3.30 4.64
C PRO A 52 -6.95 -3.35 5.87
N SER A 53 -7.43 -3.96 6.96
CA SER A 53 -6.62 -4.18 8.17
C SER A 53 -5.70 -5.40 8.04
N GLU A 54 -5.97 -6.27 7.08
CA GLU A 54 -5.23 -7.50 6.80
C GLU A 54 -5.02 -7.66 5.29
N ALA A 55 -3.95 -8.36 4.91
CA ALA A 55 -3.70 -8.73 3.52
C ALA A 55 -3.66 -10.26 3.39
N PRO A 56 -4.16 -10.84 2.28
CA PRO A 56 -4.06 -12.27 2.07
C PRO A 56 -2.60 -12.77 2.13
N VAL A 57 -2.43 -14.00 2.60
CA VAL A 57 -1.12 -14.65 2.72
C VAL A 57 -1.05 -15.92 1.89
N PHE A 58 -2.08 -16.74 1.93
CA PHE A 58 -2.10 -18.02 1.25
C PHE A 58 -3.52 -18.35 0.81
N ASP A 59 -3.66 -18.98 -0.36
CA ASP A 59 -4.94 -19.55 -0.82
C ASP A 59 -4.73 -21.02 -1.22
N PRO A 60 -5.27 -21.97 -0.46
CA PRO A 60 -5.06 -23.40 -0.70
C PRO A 60 -5.74 -23.91 -1.98
N ALA A 61 -6.63 -23.13 -2.62
CA ALA A 61 -7.33 -23.57 -3.82
C ALA A 61 -6.42 -23.66 -5.05
N TRP A 62 -5.28 -22.95 -5.07
CA TRP A 62 -4.31 -23.06 -6.16
C TRP A 62 -2.85 -22.99 -5.71
N MET A 63 -2.54 -22.40 -4.56
CA MET A 63 -1.17 -22.27 -4.07
C MET A 63 -0.76 -23.51 -3.28
N LYS A 64 0.54 -23.84 -3.32
CA LYS A 64 1.16 -24.79 -2.40
C LYS A 64 2.09 -24.04 -1.43
N PRO A 65 2.27 -24.50 -0.18
CA PRO A 65 3.13 -23.81 0.77
C PRO A 65 4.60 -23.81 0.32
N VAL A 66 5.23 -22.63 0.33
CA VAL A 66 6.69 -22.52 0.24
C VAL A 66 7.25 -22.72 1.64
N LEU A 67 8.12 -23.72 1.81
CA LEU A 67 8.63 -24.06 3.14
C LEU A 67 9.82 -23.16 3.53
N PRO A 68 9.70 -22.37 4.61
CA PRO A 68 10.83 -21.66 5.20
C PRO A 68 11.74 -22.62 5.98
N PRO A 69 12.99 -22.22 6.31
CA PRO A 69 13.91 -23.08 7.04
C PRO A 69 13.54 -23.31 8.51
N ARG A 70 12.61 -22.53 9.07
CA ARG A 70 12.11 -22.66 10.44
C ARG A 70 10.60 -22.44 10.47
N PRO A 71 9.85 -23.11 11.35
CA PRO A 71 8.45 -22.79 11.56
C PRO A 71 8.30 -21.37 12.14
N VAL A 72 7.22 -20.68 11.76
CA VAL A 72 6.82 -19.45 12.42
C VAL A 72 6.37 -19.80 13.86
N PRO A 73 6.87 -19.10 14.91
CA PRO A 73 6.39 -19.32 16.27
C PRO A 73 4.88 -19.06 16.38
N ASP A 74 4.15 -19.97 17.01
CA ASP A 74 2.73 -19.77 17.29
C ASP A 74 2.55 -18.82 18.49
N GLY A 75 1.55 -17.93 18.42
CA GLY A 75 1.21 -17.04 19.52
C GLY A 75 1.04 -15.58 19.08
N SER A 76 1.31 -14.64 19.99
CA SER A 76 1.29 -13.21 19.66
C SER A 76 2.55 -12.79 18.89
N ALA A 77 2.38 -11.84 17.97
CA ALA A 77 3.51 -11.24 17.25
C ALA A 77 4.48 -10.53 18.21
N ALA A 78 3.98 -9.98 19.32
CA ALA A 78 4.81 -9.35 20.35
C ALA A 78 5.75 -10.38 21.02
N ALA A 79 5.26 -11.58 21.36
CA ALA A 79 6.10 -12.63 21.91
C ALA A 79 7.15 -13.12 20.89
N ALA A 80 6.76 -13.27 19.63
CA ALA A 80 7.69 -13.64 18.56
C ALA A 80 8.77 -12.57 18.31
N LEU A 81 8.43 -11.27 18.45
CA LEU A 81 9.38 -10.16 18.35
C LEU A 81 10.48 -10.25 19.41
N GLU A 82 10.14 -10.68 20.63
CA GLU A 82 11.12 -10.87 21.70
C GLU A 82 12.11 -12.00 21.40
N GLY A 83 11.70 -13.00 20.62
CA GLY A 83 12.57 -14.08 20.16
C GLY A 83 13.50 -13.72 19.00
N LEU A 84 13.34 -12.56 18.36
CA LEU A 84 14.22 -12.14 17.27
C LEU A 84 15.55 -11.61 17.81
N ALA A 85 16.66 -12.07 17.23
CA ALA A 85 17.96 -11.51 17.54
C ALA A 85 18.00 -10.02 17.18
N VAL A 86 18.69 -9.22 18.02
CA VAL A 86 18.92 -7.80 17.76
C VAL A 86 20.38 -7.57 17.43
N LYS A 87 20.67 -7.05 16.24
CA LYS A 87 22.04 -6.74 15.77
C LYS A 87 22.04 -5.52 14.85
N GLY A 88 23.22 -4.93 14.62
CA GLY A 88 23.41 -3.89 13.61
C GLY A 88 23.17 -4.40 12.18
N ARG A 89 23.08 -3.48 11.21
CA ARG A 89 23.02 -3.83 9.79
C ARG A 89 24.40 -4.34 9.33
N ALA A 90 24.42 -5.46 8.61
CA ALA A 90 25.60 -5.87 7.87
C ALA A 90 25.84 -4.95 6.65
N PRO A 91 27.06 -4.90 6.10
CA PRO A 91 27.35 -4.16 4.88
C PRO A 91 26.44 -4.58 3.71
N LYS A 92 26.08 -3.62 2.86
CA LYS A 92 25.28 -3.85 1.63
C LYS A 92 26.12 -3.95 0.36
N ASN A 93 27.42 -3.67 0.44
CA ASN A 93 28.31 -3.51 -0.72
C ASN A 93 28.40 -4.73 -1.66
N ASN A 94 28.12 -5.94 -1.16
CA ASN A 94 28.08 -7.18 -1.95
C ASN A 94 26.66 -7.66 -2.31
N TYR A 95 25.63 -6.87 -2.02
CA TYR A 95 24.25 -7.25 -2.32
C TYR A 95 23.98 -7.22 -3.83
N GLN A 96 23.56 -8.37 -4.35
CA GLN A 96 22.97 -8.47 -5.68
C GLN A 96 21.62 -9.17 -5.58
N ARG A 97 20.59 -8.63 -6.24
CA ARG A 97 19.24 -9.23 -6.22
C ARG A 97 19.24 -10.65 -6.79
N THR A 98 20.14 -10.95 -7.74
CA THR A 98 20.37 -12.28 -8.32
C THR A 98 20.77 -13.34 -7.29
N ALA A 99 21.28 -12.96 -6.11
CA ALA A 99 21.57 -13.90 -5.03
C ALA A 99 20.30 -14.62 -4.50
N PHE A 100 19.11 -14.10 -4.81
CA PHE A 100 17.81 -14.69 -4.48
C PHE A 100 17.23 -15.53 -5.63
N GLY A 101 18.02 -15.80 -6.67
CA GLY A 101 17.60 -16.53 -7.86
C GLY A 101 16.78 -15.70 -8.84
N PRO A 102 16.30 -16.33 -9.94
CA PRO A 102 15.39 -15.69 -10.88
C PRO A 102 14.15 -15.13 -10.18
N ALA A 103 13.71 -13.95 -10.61
CA ALA A 103 12.52 -13.32 -10.09
C ALA A 103 11.26 -14.08 -10.52
N TRP A 104 10.32 -14.24 -9.59
CA TRP A 104 9.01 -14.85 -9.84
C TRP A 104 9.13 -16.26 -10.42
N GLN A 105 9.76 -17.15 -9.66
CA GLN A 105 9.77 -18.56 -10.04
C GLN A 105 8.46 -19.23 -9.64
N ASP A 106 8.16 -20.36 -10.28
CA ASP A 106 7.14 -21.29 -9.81
C ASP A 106 7.72 -22.06 -8.60
N ALA A 107 7.77 -21.38 -7.45
CA ALA A 107 8.43 -21.90 -6.24
C ALA A 107 7.63 -23.00 -5.56
N ASP A 108 6.31 -22.99 -5.75
CA ASP A 108 5.38 -23.94 -5.18
C ASP A 108 5.08 -25.12 -6.13
N ARG A 109 5.52 -25.03 -7.39
CA ARG A 109 5.36 -26.04 -8.45
C ARG A 109 3.90 -26.30 -8.75
N ASN A 110 3.11 -25.24 -8.84
CA ASN A 110 1.71 -25.28 -9.24
C ASN A 110 1.51 -25.04 -10.76
N GLY A 111 2.56 -24.64 -11.49
CA GLY A 111 2.54 -24.33 -12.92
C GLY A 111 2.42 -22.84 -13.26
N CYS A 112 2.28 -21.98 -12.27
CA CYS A 112 2.20 -20.52 -12.38
C CYS A 112 3.44 -19.86 -11.75
N ASP A 113 3.85 -18.70 -12.26
CA ASP A 113 4.88 -17.94 -11.58
C ASP A 113 4.33 -17.25 -10.32
N THR A 114 5.19 -17.07 -9.32
CA THR A 114 4.83 -16.45 -8.05
C THR A 114 4.15 -15.08 -8.23
N ARG A 115 4.55 -14.27 -9.22
CA ARG A 115 3.92 -12.95 -9.42
C ARG A 115 2.43 -13.11 -9.74
N ASN A 116 2.10 -14.02 -10.62
CA ASN A 116 0.72 -14.29 -11.00
C ASN A 116 -0.07 -14.95 -9.87
N ASP A 117 0.55 -15.79 -9.04
CA ASP A 117 -0.11 -16.35 -7.85
C ASP A 117 -0.48 -15.24 -6.86
N ILE A 118 0.43 -14.32 -6.58
CA ILE A 118 0.16 -13.21 -5.66
C ILE A 118 -0.87 -12.25 -6.25
N LEU A 119 -0.80 -11.94 -7.55
CA LEU A 119 -1.85 -11.14 -8.21
C LEU A 119 -3.22 -11.82 -8.12
N ARG A 120 -3.30 -13.14 -8.37
CA ARG A 120 -4.55 -13.90 -8.26
C ARG A 120 -5.08 -13.93 -6.83
N ARG A 121 -4.20 -14.00 -5.83
CA ARG A 121 -4.52 -14.01 -4.40
C ARG A 121 -5.04 -12.68 -3.89
N ASP A 122 -4.42 -11.59 -4.32
CA ASP A 122 -4.67 -10.26 -3.73
C ASP A 122 -5.70 -9.44 -4.52
N LEU A 123 -5.90 -9.74 -5.81
CA LEU A 123 -6.92 -9.11 -6.63
C LEU A 123 -8.28 -9.81 -6.49
N ARG A 124 -9.33 -9.00 -6.64
CA ARG A 124 -10.73 -9.39 -6.82
C ARG A 124 -11.07 -9.28 -8.31
N GLU A 125 -12.11 -10.02 -8.71
CA GLU A 125 -12.63 -10.00 -10.08
C GLU A 125 -11.54 -10.26 -11.13
N VAL A 126 -10.67 -11.23 -10.81
CA VAL A 126 -9.49 -11.55 -11.60
C VAL A 126 -9.87 -12.01 -13.00
N VAL A 127 -9.36 -11.32 -14.01
CA VAL A 127 -9.45 -11.73 -15.41
C VAL A 127 -8.09 -12.25 -15.85
N PHE A 128 -8.06 -13.43 -16.45
CA PHE A 128 -6.84 -14.02 -17.02
C PHE A 128 -6.64 -13.60 -18.48
N ALA A 129 -5.38 -13.58 -18.91
CA ALA A 129 -5.05 -13.42 -20.32
C ALA A 129 -5.65 -14.57 -21.14
N LYS A 130 -5.96 -14.29 -22.40
CA LYS A 130 -6.52 -15.29 -23.33
C LYS A 130 -5.67 -16.56 -23.32
N ASP A 131 -6.34 -17.70 -23.22
CA ASP A 131 -5.76 -19.05 -23.22
C ASP A 131 -4.75 -19.32 -22.08
N SER A 132 -4.76 -18.54 -20.99
CA SER A 132 -3.90 -18.75 -19.82
C SER A 132 -4.71 -19.04 -18.56
N LYS A 133 -4.21 -19.97 -17.73
CA LYS A 133 -4.74 -20.26 -16.38
C LYS A 133 -3.94 -19.59 -15.26
N CYS A 134 -2.85 -18.92 -15.61
CA CYS A 134 -1.92 -18.28 -14.66
C CYS A 134 -1.83 -16.78 -14.89
N LYS A 135 -1.66 -16.35 -16.15
CA LYS A 135 -1.30 -14.97 -16.46
C LYS A 135 -2.48 -14.04 -16.19
N VAL A 136 -2.46 -13.34 -15.06
CA VAL A 136 -3.49 -12.36 -14.68
C VAL A 136 -3.42 -11.16 -15.63
N ALA A 137 -4.52 -10.82 -16.30
CA ALA A 137 -4.63 -9.67 -17.20
C ALA A 137 -5.13 -8.42 -16.46
N SER A 138 -6.11 -8.56 -15.57
CA SER A 138 -6.63 -7.44 -14.78
C SER A 138 -7.36 -7.91 -13.52
N GLY A 139 -7.68 -6.96 -12.66
CA GLY A 139 -8.48 -7.15 -11.45
C GLY A 139 -8.50 -5.86 -10.62
N THR A 140 -9.25 -5.87 -9.53
CA THR A 140 -9.30 -4.74 -8.58
C THR A 140 -8.79 -5.19 -7.21
N MET A 141 -8.28 -4.28 -6.39
CA MET A 141 -7.96 -4.59 -4.99
C MET A 141 -8.27 -3.42 -4.09
N HIS A 142 -8.56 -3.73 -2.83
CA HIS A 142 -8.46 -2.76 -1.76
C HIS A 142 -6.97 -2.69 -1.41
N GLU A 143 -6.28 -1.68 -1.92
CA GLU A 143 -4.83 -1.64 -1.88
C GLU A 143 -4.33 -1.48 -0.43
N PRO A 144 -3.44 -2.36 0.03
CA PRO A 144 -3.08 -2.47 1.43
C PRO A 144 -2.28 -1.27 1.96
N TYR A 145 -1.35 -0.69 1.20
CA TYR A 145 -0.38 0.28 1.72
C TYR A 145 -0.89 1.71 1.86
N VAL A 146 -1.74 2.16 0.94
CA VAL A 146 -2.34 3.50 0.90
C VAL A 146 -3.82 3.48 1.24
N GLY A 147 -4.49 2.32 1.15
CA GLY A 147 -5.86 2.14 1.61
C GLY A 147 -6.94 2.62 0.66
N ARG A 148 -6.66 2.67 -0.65
CA ARG A 148 -7.63 3.05 -1.69
C ARG A 148 -7.94 1.86 -2.59
N ILE A 149 -9.00 1.95 -3.38
CA ILE A 149 -9.22 1.00 -4.46
C ILE A 149 -8.16 1.22 -5.55
N ALA A 150 -7.54 0.15 -6.01
CA ALA A 150 -6.62 0.16 -7.13
C ALA A 150 -7.06 -0.88 -8.17
N THR A 151 -6.87 -0.55 -9.44
CA THR A 151 -7.09 -1.46 -10.56
C THR A 151 -5.74 -1.90 -11.10
N PHE A 152 -5.54 -3.21 -11.20
CA PHE A 152 -4.43 -3.75 -11.97
C PHE A 152 -4.89 -3.97 -13.41
N THR A 153 -4.13 -3.44 -14.36
CA THR A 153 -4.25 -3.80 -15.78
C THR A 153 -2.87 -4.11 -16.29
N ARG A 154 -2.69 -5.29 -16.89
CA ARG A 154 -1.41 -5.68 -17.47
C ARG A 154 -1.13 -4.86 -18.72
N GLY A 155 0.01 -4.19 -18.72
CA GLY A 155 0.52 -3.39 -19.84
C GLY A 155 1.93 -2.89 -19.55
N ALA A 156 2.65 -2.42 -20.58
CA ALA A 156 4.02 -1.92 -20.42
C ALA A 156 4.07 -0.74 -19.42
N GLU A 157 3.09 0.15 -19.51
CA GLU A 157 3.01 1.34 -18.64
C GLU A 157 2.22 1.14 -17.36
N THR A 158 1.27 0.20 -17.33
CA THR A 158 0.32 0.06 -16.21
C THR A 158 0.72 -1.05 -15.23
N SER A 159 1.55 -2.02 -15.64
CA SER A 159 1.95 -3.11 -14.74
C SER A 159 2.82 -2.66 -13.57
N LYS A 160 3.39 -1.45 -13.64
CA LYS A 160 4.20 -0.85 -12.56
C LYS A 160 3.36 -0.15 -11.48
N ASP A 161 2.08 0.10 -11.76
CA ASP A 161 1.15 0.76 -10.82
C ASP A 161 0.76 -0.18 -9.68
N VAL A 162 0.76 -1.49 -9.95
CA VAL A 162 0.64 -2.56 -8.94
C VAL A 162 1.84 -3.47 -9.02
N GLN A 163 2.65 -3.46 -7.96
CA GLN A 163 3.86 -4.25 -7.85
C GLN A 163 3.67 -5.36 -6.83
N ILE A 164 4.44 -6.44 -6.96
CA ILE A 164 4.55 -7.42 -5.88
C ILE A 164 5.72 -6.98 -5.01
N ASP A 165 5.42 -6.52 -3.80
CA ASP A 165 6.40 -6.11 -2.80
C ASP A 165 6.82 -7.30 -1.93
N HIS A 166 8.08 -7.27 -1.52
CA HIS A 166 8.62 -8.07 -0.43
C HIS A 166 8.41 -7.32 0.90
N VAL A 167 7.48 -7.79 1.72
CA VAL A 167 7.13 -7.18 3.03
C VAL A 167 8.38 -6.97 3.90
N VAL A 168 9.29 -7.95 3.91
CA VAL A 168 10.71 -7.75 4.25
C VAL A 168 11.50 -7.62 2.96
N ALA A 169 11.91 -6.39 2.63
CA ALA A 169 12.63 -6.10 1.38
C ALA A 169 13.91 -6.94 1.26
N LEU A 170 14.19 -7.48 0.07
CA LEU A 170 15.35 -8.37 -0.14
C LEU A 170 16.70 -7.73 0.23
N GLY A 171 16.84 -6.42 0.00
CA GLY A 171 18.04 -5.67 0.42
C GLY A 171 18.16 -5.52 1.94
N ASP A 172 17.03 -5.34 2.64
CA ASP A 172 17.02 -5.32 4.12
C ASP A 172 17.33 -6.70 4.68
N ALA A 173 16.69 -7.74 4.11
CA ALA A 173 16.94 -9.12 4.47
C ALA A 173 18.42 -9.49 4.31
N TRP A 174 19.09 -9.06 3.22
CA TRP A 174 20.52 -9.28 3.01
C TRP A 174 21.37 -8.73 4.16
N GLN A 175 21.14 -7.46 4.52
CA GLN A 175 21.85 -6.82 5.63
C GLN A 175 21.49 -7.39 7.00
N LYS A 176 20.43 -8.20 7.09
CA LYS A 176 19.88 -8.74 8.33
C LYS A 176 19.83 -10.27 8.37
N GLY A 177 20.67 -10.94 7.59
CA GLY A 177 20.96 -12.36 7.73
C GLY A 177 20.77 -13.23 6.51
N ALA A 178 20.13 -12.72 5.44
CA ALA A 178 19.91 -13.52 4.24
C ALA A 178 21.20 -13.90 3.51
N GLN A 179 22.32 -13.18 3.75
CA GLN A 179 23.64 -13.60 3.26
C GLN A 179 24.14 -14.92 3.86
N LEU A 180 23.62 -15.33 5.03
CA LEU A 180 23.95 -16.59 5.70
C LEU A 180 23.03 -17.74 5.28
N LEU A 181 21.95 -17.45 4.56
CA LEU A 181 21.05 -18.46 4.04
C LEU A 181 21.70 -19.22 2.88
N THR A 182 21.28 -20.46 2.65
CA THR A 182 21.63 -21.16 1.41
C THR A 182 21.00 -20.46 0.20
N PRO A 183 21.53 -20.64 -1.02
CA PRO A 183 20.89 -20.10 -2.23
C PRO A 183 19.42 -20.49 -2.34
N GLN A 184 19.07 -21.74 -2.05
CA GLN A 184 17.68 -22.21 -2.06
C GLN A 184 16.82 -21.51 -1.01
N GLN A 185 17.33 -21.27 0.21
CA GLN A 185 16.59 -20.56 1.24
C GLN A 185 16.35 -19.09 0.86
N ARG A 186 17.32 -18.42 0.23
CA ARG A 186 17.10 -17.07 -0.32
C ARG A 186 16.05 -17.07 -1.43
N GLN A 187 16.10 -18.05 -2.31
CA GLN A 187 15.10 -18.23 -3.35
C GLN A 187 13.71 -18.43 -2.77
N ASN A 188 13.58 -19.27 -1.73
CA ASN A 188 12.31 -19.44 -1.02
C ASN A 188 11.87 -18.10 -0.42
N LEU A 189 12.74 -17.37 0.29
CA LEU A 189 12.40 -16.06 0.88
C LEU A 189 11.90 -15.03 -0.15
N ALA A 190 12.42 -15.08 -1.38
CA ALA A 190 11.99 -14.19 -2.45
C ALA A 190 10.68 -14.59 -3.12
N ASN A 191 10.24 -15.84 -2.97
CA ASN A 191 9.03 -16.37 -3.59
C ASN A 191 7.97 -16.85 -2.57
N ASP A 192 8.26 -16.76 -1.28
CA ASP A 192 7.35 -17.19 -0.20
C ASP A 192 6.15 -16.24 -0.12
N PRO A 193 4.91 -16.74 -0.28
CA PRO A 193 3.70 -15.95 -0.12
C PRO A 193 3.64 -15.19 1.20
N LEU A 194 4.25 -15.71 2.29
CA LEU A 194 4.38 -15.01 3.57
C LEU A 194 5.13 -13.68 3.44
N ASN A 195 6.09 -13.58 2.54
CA ASN A 195 6.87 -12.37 2.32
C ASN A 195 6.33 -11.48 1.18
N LEU A 196 5.25 -11.84 0.51
CA LEU A 196 4.81 -11.18 -0.73
C LEU A 196 3.41 -10.58 -0.67
N ILE A 197 3.24 -9.38 -1.21
CA ILE A 197 1.96 -8.67 -1.27
C ILE A 197 1.85 -7.85 -2.57
N ALA A 198 0.68 -7.83 -3.20
CA ALA A 198 0.38 -6.86 -4.25
C ALA A 198 0.13 -5.48 -3.62
N ALA A 199 0.86 -4.47 -4.08
CA ALA A 199 0.88 -3.14 -3.47
C ALA A 199 0.97 -2.04 -4.52
N ASP A 200 0.58 -0.84 -4.11
CA ASP A 200 0.73 0.41 -4.86
C ASP A 200 2.20 0.64 -5.25
N GLY A 201 2.43 0.84 -6.55
CA GLY A 201 3.77 1.00 -7.13
C GLY A 201 4.56 2.17 -6.53
N PRO A 202 4.00 3.39 -6.46
CA PRO A 202 4.63 4.53 -5.78
C PRO A 202 4.95 4.27 -4.30
N ALA A 203 4.01 3.69 -3.53
CA ALA A 203 4.24 3.37 -2.12
C ALA A 203 5.37 2.34 -1.95
N ASN A 204 5.45 1.34 -2.83
CA ASN A 204 6.54 0.37 -2.83
C ASN A 204 7.89 1.00 -3.19
N GLN A 205 7.91 1.95 -4.12
CA GLN A 205 9.12 2.71 -4.45
C GLN A 205 9.57 3.61 -3.31
N GLU A 206 8.62 4.26 -2.61
CA GLU A 206 8.86 5.04 -1.40
C GLU A 206 9.46 4.16 -0.28
N LYS A 207 8.92 2.95 -0.10
CA LYS A 207 9.45 1.95 0.85
C LYS A 207 10.88 1.56 0.51
N SER A 208 11.18 1.26 -0.75
CA SER A 208 12.50 0.79 -1.19
C SER A 208 12.98 -0.42 -0.34
N ALA A 209 14.18 -0.34 0.23
CA ALA A 209 14.73 -1.34 1.15
C ALA A 209 14.63 -0.95 2.63
N SER A 210 13.68 -0.09 2.98
CA SER A 210 13.44 0.36 4.36
C SER A 210 12.89 -0.76 5.24
N ASP A 211 13.19 -0.69 6.53
CA ASP A 211 12.58 -1.53 7.56
C ASP A 211 11.43 -0.79 8.27
N ALA A 212 10.82 -1.43 9.27
CA ALA A 212 9.70 -0.86 10.02
C ALA A 212 10.03 0.43 10.79
N ALA A 213 11.32 0.71 11.04
CA ALA A 213 11.72 1.97 11.70
C ALA A 213 11.69 3.15 10.73
N SER A 214 12.05 2.90 9.47
CA SER A 214 12.14 3.95 8.45
C SER A 214 10.86 4.11 7.62
N TRP A 215 10.06 3.06 7.47
CA TRP A 215 8.85 3.11 6.65
C TRP A 215 7.74 2.20 7.21
N LEU A 216 6.52 2.73 7.24
CA LEU A 216 5.29 1.99 7.53
C LEU A 216 4.21 2.40 6.53
N PRO A 217 3.27 1.50 6.19
CA PRO A 217 2.12 1.83 5.36
C PRO A 217 1.39 3.10 5.80
N LYS A 218 0.95 3.91 4.82
CA LYS A 218 0.10 5.10 5.07
C LYS A 218 -1.27 4.69 5.60
N ASN A 219 -1.79 3.56 5.12
CA ASN A 219 -2.93 2.88 5.70
C ASN A 219 -2.58 2.37 7.11
N LYS A 220 -3.04 3.09 8.13
CA LYS A 220 -2.76 2.75 9.54
C LYS A 220 -3.43 1.45 9.96
N ALA A 221 -4.58 1.09 9.38
CA ALA A 221 -5.33 -0.11 9.74
C ALA A 221 -4.52 -1.39 9.47
N LEU A 222 -3.66 -1.39 8.43
CA LEU A 222 -2.83 -2.54 8.09
C LEU A 222 -1.62 -2.73 9.01
N ARG A 223 -1.16 -1.69 9.73
CA ARG A 223 0.19 -1.68 10.34
C ARG A 223 0.44 -2.86 11.29
N CYS A 224 -0.57 -3.28 12.05
CA CYS A 224 -0.48 -4.45 12.92
C CYS A 224 -0.21 -5.74 12.14
N HIS A 225 -1.01 -6.00 11.11
CA HIS A 225 -0.83 -7.15 10.22
C HIS A 225 0.52 -7.08 9.49
N TYR A 226 0.91 -5.90 8.99
CA TYR A 226 2.18 -5.66 8.30
C TYR A 226 3.39 -6.00 9.19
N VAL A 227 3.42 -5.48 10.42
CA VAL A 227 4.49 -5.74 11.39
C VAL A 227 4.51 -7.20 11.81
N ALA A 228 3.36 -7.80 12.09
CA ALA A 228 3.27 -9.22 12.43
C ALA A 228 3.79 -10.12 11.29
N ARG A 229 3.51 -9.75 10.04
CA ARG A 229 4.00 -10.46 8.85
C ARG A 229 5.52 -10.32 8.72
N GLN A 230 6.09 -9.13 8.92
CA GLN A 230 7.55 -8.94 8.95
C GLN A 230 8.22 -9.77 10.05
N ILE A 231 7.66 -9.79 11.27
CA ILE A 231 8.17 -10.61 12.39
C ILE A 231 8.13 -12.10 12.02
N SER A 232 7.03 -12.55 11.41
CA SER A 232 6.85 -13.95 11.02
C SER A 232 7.85 -14.37 9.95
N VAL A 233 8.08 -13.54 8.91
CA VAL A 233 9.13 -13.77 7.91
C VAL A 233 10.51 -13.83 8.57
N LYS A 234 10.84 -12.84 9.43
CA LYS A 234 12.15 -12.79 10.07
C LYS A 234 12.39 -14.01 10.97
N ALA A 235 11.39 -14.45 11.72
CA ALA A 235 11.48 -15.66 12.52
C ALA A 235 11.68 -16.92 11.65
N ALA A 236 10.86 -17.07 10.60
CA ALA A 236 10.88 -18.23 9.70
C ALA A 236 12.21 -18.39 8.95
N TYR A 237 12.85 -17.27 8.60
CA TYR A 237 14.13 -17.24 7.89
C TYR A 237 15.35 -16.96 8.79
N GLY A 238 15.16 -16.85 10.11
CA GLY A 238 16.26 -16.58 11.04
C GLY A 238 16.96 -15.24 10.82
N LEU A 239 16.23 -14.25 10.32
CA LEU A 239 16.72 -12.88 10.13
C LEU A 239 16.66 -12.12 11.45
N TRP A 240 17.56 -11.16 11.64
CA TRP A 240 17.54 -10.29 12.81
C TRP A 240 16.84 -8.95 12.55
N VAL A 241 16.63 -8.20 13.62
CA VAL A 241 16.18 -6.81 13.59
C VAL A 241 17.27 -5.90 14.14
N THR A 242 17.22 -4.62 13.79
CA THR A 242 17.99 -3.59 14.52
C THR A 242 17.20 -3.15 15.76
N GLN A 243 17.87 -2.52 16.73
CA GLN A 243 17.17 -1.99 17.89
C GLN A 243 16.06 -0.99 17.50
N PRO A 244 16.30 0.01 16.61
CA PRO A 244 15.24 0.91 16.18
C PRO A 244 14.06 0.22 15.49
N GLU A 245 14.33 -0.84 14.71
CA GLU A 245 13.27 -1.65 14.07
C GLU A 245 12.45 -2.39 15.12
N LYS A 246 13.09 -3.04 16.10
CA LYS A 246 12.40 -3.73 17.20
C LYS A 246 11.49 -2.75 17.96
N ASP A 247 12.00 -1.57 18.29
CA ASP A 247 11.23 -0.55 19.02
C ASP A 247 10.04 -0.06 18.19
N ALA A 248 10.22 0.13 16.87
CA ALA A 248 9.13 0.54 15.98
C ALA A 248 8.04 -0.53 15.87
N MET A 249 8.44 -1.79 15.72
CA MET A 249 7.52 -2.93 15.70
C MET A 249 6.74 -3.04 17.03
N ALA A 250 7.43 -2.93 18.16
CA ALA A 250 6.80 -2.95 19.49
C ALA A 250 5.81 -1.80 19.67
N ARG A 251 6.14 -0.57 19.24
CA ARG A 251 5.23 0.57 19.28
C ARG A 251 3.96 0.32 18.47
N VAL A 252 4.07 -0.23 17.26
CA VAL A 252 2.89 -0.59 16.46
C VAL A 252 2.04 -1.64 17.19
N LEU A 253 2.66 -2.71 17.68
CA LEU A 253 1.96 -3.80 18.36
C LEU A 253 1.32 -3.39 19.69
N SER A 254 1.80 -2.31 20.34
CA SER A 254 1.15 -1.77 21.55
C SER A 254 -0.30 -1.35 21.32
N SER A 255 -0.66 -0.99 20.08
CA SER A 255 -2.04 -0.67 19.69
C SER A 255 -2.90 -1.89 19.36
N CYS A 256 -2.29 -3.08 19.28
CA CYS A 256 -2.94 -4.33 18.87
C CYS A 256 -2.27 -5.55 19.55
N PRO A 257 -2.32 -5.65 20.89
CA PRO A 257 -1.59 -6.67 21.64
C PRO A 257 -2.03 -8.11 21.35
N GLN A 258 -3.22 -8.30 20.78
CA GLN A 258 -3.76 -9.61 20.37
C GLN A 258 -3.34 -10.04 18.95
N GLN A 259 -2.60 -9.19 18.22
CA GLN A 259 -2.13 -9.53 16.89
C GLN A 259 -1.25 -10.78 16.94
N ARG A 260 -1.66 -11.82 16.21
CA ARG A 260 -0.94 -13.09 16.13
C ARG A 260 0.13 -13.06 15.04
N THR A 261 1.10 -13.96 15.17
CA THR A 261 2.00 -14.33 14.06
C THR A 261 1.20 -14.91 12.89
N ILE A 262 1.79 -14.88 11.70
CA ILE A 262 1.15 -15.25 10.44
C ILE A 262 1.97 -16.34 9.74
N ALA A 263 1.30 -17.37 9.23
CA ALA A 263 1.94 -18.45 8.47
C ALA A 263 1.23 -18.63 7.12
N ALA A 264 1.95 -19.10 6.11
CA ALA A 264 1.42 -19.40 4.77
C ALA A 264 1.10 -20.91 4.65
N ARG A 265 0.11 -21.38 5.42
CA ARG A 265 -0.32 -22.79 5.46
C ARG A 265 -1.80 -22.90 5.83
#